data_AF-A0A660E8Y0-F1
#
_entry.id   AF-A0A660E8Y0-F1
#
_cell.length_a   1.000
_cell.length_b   1.000
_cell.length_c   1.000
_cell.angle_alpha   90.00
_cell.angle_beta   90.00
_cell.angle_gamma   90.00
#
_symmetry.space_group_name_H-M   'P 1'
#
loop_
_entity.id
_entity.type
_entity.pdbx_description
1 polymer ?
#
loop_
_entity_poly.entity_id
_entity_poly.type
_entity_poly.pdbx_seq_one_letter_code
_entity_poly.pdbx_strand_id
1 'polypeptide(L)'
;MKIGTCITKQTEFKVIRITKEVSEEVRLEFEKAREQDDNQDDWDCRPRYTRHTISKFHGIVWDEIFGYGFLANYGKENQRRRQTVELDDRIIEDANGEQFLIPADLFERYFM
;
A
#
# COMPACT_ATOMS: atom_id res chain seq x y z
N MET A 1 -11.51 36.29 18.85
CA MET A 1 -11.01 35.12 18.08
C MET A 1 -10.63 35.63 16.70
N LYS A 2 -9.35 35.63 16.32
CA LYS A 2 -8.94 36.01 14.95
C LYS A 2 -9.13 34.79 14.06
N ILE A 3 -10.08 34.86 13.13
CA ILE A 3 -10.24 33.84 12.09
C ILE A 3 -9.07 34.06 11.11
N GLY A 4 -8.14 33.10 11.06
CA GLY A 4 -7.06 33.10 10.07
C GLY A 4 -7.56 32.61 8.72
N THR A 5 -7.01 33.16 7.64
CA THR A 5 -7.28 32.68 6.28
C THR A 5 -6.37 31.49 5.98
N CYS A 6 -6.95 30.31 5.69
CA CYS A 6 -6.18 29.18 5.18
C CYS A 6 -5.98 29.35 3.67
N ILE A 7 -4.73 29.48 3.22
CA ILE A 7 -4.38 29.48 1.81
C ILE A 7 -3.80 28.11 1.49
N THR A 8 -4.61 27.22 0.91
CA THR A 8 -4.17 25.88 0.49
C THR A 8 -3.32 26.00 -0.77
N LYS A 9 -2.04 25.63 -0.71
CA LYS A 9 -1.21 25.48 -1.91
C LYS A 9 -1.58 24.20 -2.63
N GLN A 10 -1.72 24.26 -3.96
CA GLN A 10 -1.82 23.06 -4.78
C GLN A 10 -0.58 22.20 -4.55
N THR A 11 -0.80 20.91 -4.31
CA THR A 11 0.24 19.91 -4.05
C THR A 11 -0.03 18.73 -4.96
N GLU A 12 1.00 18.28 -5.66
CA GLU A 12 0.93 17.09 -6.50
C GLU A 12 1.17 15.83 -5.65
N PHE A 13 0.44 14.77 -5.96
CA PHE A 13 0.59 13.46 -5.33
C PHE A 13 0.38 12.36 -6.39
N LYS A 14 0.95 11.19 -6.14
CA LYS A 14 0.72 10.02 -7.00
C LYS A 14 -0.53 9.28 -6.52
N VAL A 15 -1.25 8.69 -7.47
CA VAL A 15 -2.45 7.89 -7.21
C VAL A 15 -2.26 6.50 -7.81
N ILE A 16 -2.43 5.47 -6.99
CA ILE A 16 -2.44 4.07 -7.42
C ILE A 16 -3.84 3.53 -7.13
N ARG A 17 -4.58 3.19 -8.18
CA ARG A 17 -5.90 2.56 -8.05
C ARG A 17 -5.74 1.06 -7.90
N ILE A 18 -6.41 0.48 -6.92
CA ILE A 18 -6.44 -0.98 -6.72
C ILE A 18 -7.43 -1.58 -7.72
N THR A 19 -6.94 -1.96 -8.90
CA THR A 19 -7.74 -2.64 -9.90
C THR A 19 -7.70 -4.15 -9.69
N LYS A 20 -8.56 -4.87 -10.43
CA LYS A 20 -8.54 -6.33 -10.44
C LYS A 20 -7.20 -6.87 -10.95
N GLU A 21 -6.65 -6.25 -11.98
CA GLU A 21 -5.37 -6.63 -12.58
C GLU A 21 -4.22 -6.45 -11.57
N VAL A 22 -4.17 -5.30 -10.88
CA VAL A 22 -3.19 -5.05 -9.81
C VAL A 22 -3.35 -6.08 -8.69
N SER A 23 -4.58 -6.38 -8.29
CA SER A 23 -4.85 -7.35 -7.23
C SER A 23 -4.33 -8.75 -7.60
N GLU A 24 -4.60 -9.23 -8.81
CA GLU A 24 -4.10 -10.54 -9.26
C GLU A 24 -2.57 -10.56 -9.39
N GLU A 25 -1.96 -9.48 -9.88
CA GLU A 25 -0.50 -9.37 -9.95
C GLU A 25 0.13 -9.46 -8.55
N VAL A 26 -0.44 -8.74 -7.57
CA VAL A 26 -0.01 -8.81 -6.17
C VAL A 26 -0.11 -10.24 -5.65
N ARG A 27 -1.24 -10.92 -5.84
CA ARG A 27 -1.43 -12.30 -5.34
C ARG A 27 -0.36 -13.24 -5.90
N LEU A 28 -0.18 -13.26 -7.22
CA LEU A 28 0.77 -14.15 -7.89
C LEU A 28 2.22 -13.90 -7.44
N GLU A 29 2.62 -12.64 -7.27
CA GLU A 29 3.96 -12.29 -6.83
C GLU A 29 4.18 -12.61 -5.34
N PHE A 30 3.14 -12.54 -4.51
CA PHE A 30 3.21 -13.00 -3.11
C PHE A 30 3.32 -14.51 -3.00
N GLU A 31 2.53 -15.27 -3.78
CA GLU A 31 2.63 -16.74 -3.83
C GLU A 31 4.05 -17.17 -4.19
N LYS A 32 4.60 -16.57 -5.26
CA LYS A 32 5.98 -16.83 -5.70
C LYS A 32 7.03 -16.41 -4.65
N ALA A 33 6.86 -15.25 -4.02
CA ALA A 33 7.79 -14.77 -3.01
C ALA A 33 7.80 -15.65 -1.77
N ARG A 34 6.64 -16.14 -1.34
CA ARG A 34 6.52 -17.08 -0.21
C ARG A 34 7.21 -18.40 -0.53
N GLU A 35 7.01 -18.96 -1.72
CA GLU A 35 7.70 -20.18 -2.15
C GLU A 35 9.24 -19.98 -2.17
N GLN A 36 9.72 -18.83 -2.61
CA GLN A 36 11.15 -18.52 -2.61
C GLN A 36 11.72 -18.33 -1.20
N ASP A 37 10.98 -17.65 -0.33
CA ASP A 37 11.33 -17.54 1.08
C ASP A 37 11.36 -18.93 1.73
N ASP A 38 10.40 -19.81 1.41
CA ASP A 38 10.29 -21.15 2.00
C ASP A 38 11.38 -22.14 1.55
N ASN A 39 11.99 -21.91 0.38
CA ASN A 39 13.03 -22.75 -0.19
C ASN A 39 14.47 -22.32 0.20
N GLN A 40 14.67 -21.20 0.91
CA GLN A 40 16.01 -20.78 1.34
C GLN A 40 16.47 -21.50 2.61
N ASP A 41 17.55 -22.27 2.53
CA ASP A 41 18.14 -22.99 3.68
C ASP A 41 18.58 -22.06 4.84
N ASP A 42 18.77 -20.77 4.58
CA ASP A 42 19.16 -19.78 5.57
C ASP A 42 17.93 -19.09 6.20
N TRP A 43 17.59 -19.52 7.42
CA TRP A 43 16.49 -18.97 8.21
C TRP A 43 16.65 -17.47 8.51
N ASP A 44 17.89 -16.97 8.65
CA ASP A 44 18.14 -15.56 9.00
C ASP A 44 17.76 -14.59 7.87
N CYS A 45 17.61 -15.10 6.66
CA CYS A 45 17.24 -14.31 5.48
C CYS A 45 15.73 -14.27 5.21
N ARG A 46 14.89 -15.03 5.91
CA ARG A 46 13.44 -15.05 5.66
C ARG A 46 12.71 -13.92 6.41
N PRO A 47 11.69 -13.26 5.83
CA PRO A 47 11.12 -13.45 4.50
C PRO A 47 11.58 -12.36 3.51
N ARG A 48 12.82 -12.43 2.99
CA ARG A 48 13.42 -11.40 2.14
C ARG A 48 12.61 -11.10 0.87
N TYR A 49 12.11 -12.12 0.18
CA TYR A 49 11.36 -11.93 -1.06
C TYR A 49 10.00 -11.32 -0.77
N THR A 50 9.29 -11.79 0.26
CA THR A 50 8.01 -11.20 0.67
C THR A 50 8.17 -9.72 1.05
N ARG A 51 9.21 -9.37 1.82
CA ARG A 51 9.51 -7.96 2.16
C ARG A 51 9.76 -7.11 0.91
N HIS A 52 10.47 -7.67 -0.07
CA HIS A 52 10.71 -7.00 -1.34
C HIS A 52 9.40 -6.80 -2.13
N THR A 53 8.54 -7.81 -2.17
CA THR A 53 7.22 -7.75 -2.82
C THR A 53 6.33 -6.69 -2.19
N ILE A 54 6.28 -6.59 -0.85
CA ILE A 54 5.54 -5.53 -0.16
C ILE A 54 6.01 -4.14 -0.63
N SER A 55 7.33 -3.94 -0.73
CA SER A 55 7.91 -2.67 -1.21
C SER A 55 7.58 -2.39 -2.68
N LYS A 56 7.71 -3.41 -3.55
CA LYS A 56 7.37 -3.32 -5.00
C LYS A 56 5.93 -2.88 -5.22
N PHE A 57 4.99 -3.39 -4.43
CA PHE A 57 3.56 -3.07 -4.54
C PHE A 57 3.12 -1.95 -3.59
N HIS A 58 4.03 -1.03 -3.25
CA HIS A 58 3.70 0.17 -2.48
C HIS A 58 2.98 -0.11 -1.15
N GLY A 59 3.30 -1.23 -0.49
CA GLY A 59 2.68 -1.62 0.77
C GLY A 59 1.39 -2.43 0.63
N ILE A 60 0.91 -2.71 -0.59
CA ILE A 60 -0.17 -3.69 -0.80
C ILE A 60 0.37 -5.07 -0.42
N VAL A 61 -0.41 -5.79 0.37
CA VAL A 61 -0.09 -7.14 0.81
C VAL A 61 -1.22 -8.08 0.47
N TRP A 62 -0.87 -9.33 0.21
CA TRP A 62 -1.84 -10.41 0.09
C TRP A 62 -1.54 -11.52 1.09
N ASP A 63 -2.60 -12.07 1.65
CA ASP A 63 -2.57 -13.21 2.52
C ASP A 63 -3.71 -14.18 2.22
N GLU A 64 -3.42 -15.47 2.28
CA GLU A 64 -4.40 -16.53 2.01
C GLU A 64 -5.56 -16.53 3.03
N ILE A 65 -5.29 -16.15 4.29
CA ILE A 65 -6.28 -16.16 5.39
C ILE A 65 -7.02 -14.83 5.44
N PHE A 66 -6.29 -13.72 5.36
CA PHE A 66 -6.84 -12.37 5.57
C PHE A 66 -7.12 -11.59 4.28
N GLY A 67 -6.89 -12.18 3.12
CA GLY A 67 -7.04 -11.53 1.82
C GLY A 67 -6.06 -10.37 1.63
N TYR A 68 -6.49 -9.36 0.87
CA TYR A 68 -5.67 -8.19 0.59
C TYR A 68 -5.59 -7.22 1.78
N GLY A 69 -4.52 -6.45 1.85
CA GLY A 69 -4.40 -5.37 2.81
C GLY A 69 -3.37 -4.35 2.37
N PHE A 70 -3.19 -3.33 3.20
CA PHE A 70 -2.26 -2.25 2.94
C PHE A 70 -1.49 -1.87 4.21
N LEU A 71 -0.16 -1.84 4.09
CA LEU A 71 0.79 -1.39 5.10
C LEU A 71 1.33 -0.02 4.69
N ALA A 72 0.65 1.04 5.10
CA ALA A 72 1.10 2.39 4.83
C ALA A 72 2.50 2.63 5.39
N ASN A 73 3.38 3.22 4.57
CA ASN A 73 4.76 3.55 4.95
C ASN A 73 5.58 2.33 5.35
N TYR A 74 5.40 1.21 4.65
CA TYR A 74 6.12 -0.03 4.94
C TYR A 74 7.64 0.19 5.01
N GLY A 75 8.27 -0.27 6.09
CA GLY A 75 9.70 -0.13 6.35
C GLY A 75 10.15 1.23 6.89
N LYS A 76 9.25 2.19 7.11
CA LYS A 76 9.56 3.51 7.69
C LYS A 76 9.23 3.57 9.19
N GLU A 77 9.80 4.55 9.90
CA GLU A 77 9.53 4.78 11.33
C GLU A 77 8.04 5.05 11.62
N ASN A 78 7.33 5.65 10.67
CA ASN A 78 5.90 5.97 10.75
C ASN A 78 5.00 4.92 10.06
N GLN A 79 5.47 3.67 9.93
CA GLN A 79 4.67 2.58 9.39
C GLN A 79 3.36 2.41 10.19
N ARG A 80 2.22 2.34 9.48
CA ARG A 80 0.91 2.16 10.12
C ARG A 80 0.52 0.68 10.19
N ARG A 81 -0.51 0.42 11.01
CA ARG A 81 -1.15 -0.90 11.07
C ARG A 81 -1.76 -1.26 9.71
N ARG A 82 -1.85 -2.56 9.45
CA ARG A 82 -2.51 -3.10 8.27
C ARG A 82 -3.96 -2.60 8.19
N GLN A 83 -4.33 -2.12 7.02
CA GLN A 83 -5.68 -1.74 6.66
C GLN A 83 -6.24 -2.76 5.65
N THR A 84 -7.55 -2.99 5.69
CA THR A 84 -8.24 -3.72 4.63
C THR A 84 -8.27 -2.86 3.37
N VAL A 85 -8.16 -3.48 2.21
CA VAL A 85 -8.31 -2.81 0.92
C VAL A 85 -9.41 -3.46 0.10
N GLU A 86 -10.15 -2.63 -0.62
CA GLU A 86 -11.15 -3.07 -1.58
C GLU A 86 -10.75 -2.67 -3.01
N LEU A 87 -11.45 -3.25 -3.99
CA LEU A 87 -11.30 -2.82 -5.37
C LEU A 87 -11.74 -1.35 -5.49
N ASP A 88 -11.03 -0.62 -6.34
CA ASP A 88 -11.20 0.82 -6.57
C ASP A 88 -10.81 1.73 -5.42
N ASP A 89 -10.25 1.21 -4.33
CA ASP A 89 -9.53 2.05 -3.38
C ASP A 89 -8.27 2.66 -4.02
N ARG A 90 -7.85 3.82 -3.49
CA ARG A 90 -6.68 4.56 -3.98
C ARG A 90 -5.61 4.63 -2.92
N ILE A 91 -4.39 4.25 -3.27
CA ILE A 91 -3.21 4.61 -2.49
C ILE A 91 -2.69 5.94 -3.02
N ILE A 92 -2.59 6.91 -2.12
CA ILE A 92 -2.01 8.22 -2.38
C ILE A 92 -0.60 8.25 -1.80
N GLU A 93 0.36 8.66 -2.62
CA GLU A 93 1.73 8.91 -2.19
C GLU A 93 2.02 10.41 -2.33
N ASP A 94 2.33 11.07 -1.21
CA ASP A 94 2.68 12.49 -1.21
C ASP A 94 4.11 12.72 -1.74
N ALA A 95 4.52 13.99 -1.83
CA ALA A 95 5.84 14.37 -2.30
C ALA A 95 7.00 13.86 -1.42
N ASN A 96 6.73 13.49 -0.16
CA ASN A 96 7.70 12.94 0.79
C ASN A 96 7.69 11.39 0.79
N GLY A 97 6.86 10.79 -0.08
CA GLY A 97 6.66 9.35 -0.13
C GLY A 97 5.81 8.81 1.03
N GLU A 98 5.09 9.65 1.76
CA GLU A 98 4.09 9.19 2.73
C GLU A 98 2.88 8.63 2.00
N GLN A 99 2.43 7.46 2.44
CA GLN A 99 1.39 6.71 1.78
C GLN A 99 0.11 6.69 2.61
N PHE A 100 -1.03 6.83 1.93
CA PHE A 100 -2.36 6.84 2.53
C PHE A 100 -3.30 5.99 1.69
N LEU A 101 -4.20 5.26 2.36
CA LEU A 101 -5.31 4.59 1.68
C LEU A 101 -6.54 5.50 1.73
N ILE A 102 -7.15 5.72 0.57
CA ILE A 102 -8.41 6.44 0.43
C ILE A 102 -9.44 5.48 -0.16
N PRO A 103 -10.52 5.17 0.59
CA PRO A 103 -11.65 4.42 0.10
C PRO A 103 -12.23 4.99 -1.19
N ALA A 104 -12.75 4.11 -2.06
CA ALA A 104 -13.23 4.50 -3.37
C ALA A 104 -14.28 5.62 -3.34
N ASP A 105 -15.24 5.53 -2.42
CA ASP A 105 -16.33 6.49 -2.22
C ASP A 105 -15.82 7.87 -1.77
N LEU A 106 -14.81 7.89 -0.89
CA LEU A 106 -14.18 9.13 -0.44
C LEU A 106 -13.35 9.76 -1.56
N PHE A 107 -12.66 8.95 -2.37
CA PHE A 107 -11.89 9.48 -3.49
C PHE A 107 -12.80 10.18 -4.51
N GLU A 108 -13.87 9.50 -4.93
CA GLU A 108 -14.86 10.08 -5.86
C GLU A 108 -15.48 11.36 -5.29
N ARG A 109 -15.80 11.40 -4.00
CA ARG A 109 -16.44 12.56 -3.39
C ARG A 109 -15.57 13.82 -3.35
N TYR A 110 -14.27 13.66 -3.16
CA TYR A 110 -13.37 14.78 -2.86
C TYR A 110 -12.42 15.16 -3.99
N PHE A 111 -12.23 14.29 -4.98
CA PHE A 111 -11.22 14.46 -6.03
C PHE A 111 -11.76 14.40 -7.47
N MET A 112 -13.01 13.97 -7.67
CA MET A 112 -13.68 13.90 -8.98
C MET A 112 -14.89 14.85 -9.03
#